data_AF-A0A142BVI8-F1
#
_entry.id   AF-A0A142BVI8-F1
#
_cell.length_a   1.000
_cell.length_b   1.000
_cell.length_c   1.000
_cell.angle_alpha   90.00
_cell.angle_beta   90.00
_cell.angle_gamma   90.00
#
_symmetry.space_group_name_H-M   'P 1'
#
loop_
_entity.id
_entity.type
_entity.pdbx_description
1 polymer ?
#
loop_
_entity_poly.entity_id
_entity_poly.type
_entity_poly.pdbx_seq_one_letter_code
_entity_poly.pdbx_strand_id
1 'polypeptide(L)'
;MLDGFLAYLGAQVGCSLYVWGAQGETDITERWIRTRESSEANVQRVLRLWKTLKEQGVSPIAAYDCSGLIMHYLKDMTGFFKSDMTAAGLCRACAPISRGALQRGDLLFRDNGTKVHHVGIYMGDGTAVEAEGRDVGVTRRALDAGGAEYWNRYGRLPLPGAPAAEAPKEAYFAVCSGGSVYLRRGPGAETQKLGTVHRGDKLLALPAEDGWCEVAAMQKNGIARGYMAERYVKRETMKNGE
;
A
#
# COMPACT_ATOMS: atom_id res chain seq x y z
N MET A 1 -12.75 -2.27 17.26
CA MET A 1 -11.85 -1.19 16.80
C MET A 1 -11.83 -1.13 15.28
N LEU A 2 -11.53 -2.23 14.59
CA LEU A 2 -11.45 -2.26 13.13
C LEU A 2 -12.73 -1.80 12.41
N ASP A 3 -13.92 -2.29 12.82
CA ASP A 3 -15.19 -1.86 12.20
C ASP A 3 -15.44 -0.36 12.30
N GLY A 4 -15.21 0.20 13.48
CA GLY A 4 -15.35 1.64 13.70
C GLY A 4 -14.35 2.44 12.87
N PHE A 5 -13.13 1.93 12.68
CA PHE A 5 -12.13 2.57 11.84
C PHE A 5 -12.57 2.62 10.38
N LEU A 6 -13.03 1.50 9.83
CA LEU A 6 -13.48 1.45 8.44
C LEU A 6 -14.77 2.25 8.20
N ALA A 7 -15.69 2.24 9.16
CA ALA A 7 -16.89 3.08 9.12
C ALA A 7 -16.52 4.57 9.12
N TYR A 8 -15.59 4.97 9.98
CA TYR A 8 -15.08 6.35 10.03
C TYR A 8 -14.45 6.74 8.69
N LEU A 9 -13.58 5.91 8.11
CA LEU A 9 -12.96 6.17 6.80
C LEU A 9 -14.00 6.32 5.70
N GLY A 10 -14.99 5.42 5.65
CA GLY A 10 -16.08 5.47 4.68
C GLY A 10 -16.91 6.75 4.77
N ALA A 11 -17.11 7.27 5.99
CA ALA A 11 -17.86 8.52 6.21
C ALA A 11 -17.12 9.78 5.72
N GLN A 12 -15.82 9.70 5.45
CA GLN A 12 -15.02 10.83 4.91
C GLN A 12 -14.99 10.88 3.38
N VAL A 13 -15.42 9.81 2.70
CA VAL A 13 -15.30 9.68 1.25
C VAL A 13 -16.20 10.69 0.54
N GLY A 14 -15.60 11.54 -0.30
CA GLY A 14 -16.30 12.52 -1.13
C GLY A 14 -16.79 13.77 -0.39
N CYS A 15 -16.56 13.88 0.92
CA CYS A 15 -17.00 15.01 1.74
C CYS A 15 -15.86 15.72 2.50
N SER A 16 -14.63 15.19 2.44
CA SER A 16 -13.48 15.72 3.17
C SER A 16 -12.34 16.15 2.25
N LEU A 17 -11.63 17.21 2.64
CA LEU A 17 -10.54 17.82 1.88
C LEU A 17 -9.20 17.11 2.11
N TYR A 18 -8.30 17.29 1.15
CA TYR A 18 -6.87 17.10 1.37
C TYR A 18 -6.22 18.45 1.66
N VAL A 19 -5.58 18.60 2.82
CA VAL A 19 -4.76 19.77 3.17
C VAL A 19 -3.50 19.29 3.89
N TRP A 20 -2.34 19.83 3.51
CA TRP A 20 -1.06 19.38 4.08
C TRP A 20 -1.00 19.54 5.61
N GLY A 21 -0.68 18.44 6.32
CA GLY A 21 -0.56 18.43 7.77
C GLY A 21 -1.88 18.50 8.53
N ALA A 22 -3.02 18.31 7.85
CA ALA A 22 -4.33 18.29 8.48
C ALA A 22 -4.66 16.91 9.05
N GLN A 23 -5.39 16.90 10.16
CA GLN A 23 -5.77 15.72 10.93
C GLN A 23 -7.17 15.90 11.53
N GLY A 24 -8.16 16.16 10.68
CA GLY A 24 -9.57 16.23 11.07
C GLY A 24 -10.05 17.62 11.51
N GLU A 25 -9.32 18.68 11.20
CA GLU A 25 -9.82 20.04 11.40
C GLU A 25 -11.10 20.27 10.57
N THR A 26 -12.08 20.96 11.16
CA THR A 26 -13.38 21.27 10.57
C THR A 26 -13.67 22.78 10.49
N ASP A 27 -12.99 23.60 11.31
CA ASP A 27 -13.04 25.06 11.26
C ASP A 27 -12.17 25.62 10.11
N ILE A 28 -12.50 25.20 8.88
CA ILE A 28 -11.70 25.49 7.69
C ILE A 28 -11.95 26.92 7.21
N THR A 29 -10.88 27.70 7.06
CA THR A 29 -10.89 29.03 6.44
C THR A 29 -9.85 29.12 5.33
N GLU A 30 -10.04 30.00 4.36
CA GLU A 30 -9.02 30.27 3.33
C GLU A 30 -7.68 30.69 3.96
N ARG A 31 -7.72 31.52 5.02
CA ARG A 31 -6.53 31.91 5.77
C ARG A 31 -5.80 30.68 6.31
N TRP A 32 -6.51 29.75 6.93
CA TRP A 32 -5.91 28.52 7.45
C TRP A 32 -5.32 27.66 6.32
N ILE A 33 -6.04 27.47 5.21
CA ILE A 33 -5.53 26.73 4.03
C ILE A 33 -4.20 27.34 3.55
N ARG A 34 -4.14 28.68 3.44
CA ARG A 34 -2.94 29.41 3.03
C ARG A 34 -1.76 29.23 3.98
N THR A 35 -1.99 29.01 5.28
CA THR A 35 -0.90 28.70 6.23
C THR A 35 -0.38 27.27 6.13
N ARG A 36 -1.16 26.36 5.55
CA ARG A 36 -0.80 24.93 5.44
C ARG A 36 -0.12 24.60 4.11
N GLU A 37 -0.50 25.29 3.04
CA GLU A 37 -0.07 24.97 1.68
C GLU A 37 1.20 25.71 1.26
N SER A 38 2.07 25.02 0.51
CA SER A 38 3.39 25.51 0.14
C SER A 38 3.42 26.39 -1.13
N SER A 39 2.29 26.52 -1.84
CA SER A 39 2.20 27.31 -3.06
C SER A 39 0.79 27.80 -3.33
N GLU A 40 0.68 28.93 -4.04
CA GLU A 40 -0.62 29.47 -4.45
C GLU A 40 -1.41 28.47 -5.32
N ALA A 41 -0.71 27.74 -6.20
CA ALA A 41 -1.34 26.70 -7.02
C ALA A 41 -2.02 25.63 -6.15
N ASN A 42 -1.37 25.20 -5.06
CA ASN A 42 -1.95 24.24 -4.12
C ASN A 42 -3.12 24.82 -3.34
N VAL A 43 -3.00 26.06 -2.86
CA VAL A 43 -4.11 26.79 -2.22
C VAL A 43 -5.34 26.78 -3.13
N GLN A 44 -5.18 27.18 -4.40
CA GLN A 44 -6.29 27.26 -5.34
C GLN A 44 -6.95 25.91 -5.62
N ARG A 45 -6.18 24.81 -5.62
CA ARG A 45 -6.74 23.44 -5.75
C ARG A 45 -7.66 23.09 -4.58
N VAL A 46 -7.20 23.34 -3.35
CA VAL A 46 -8.00 23.11 -2.14
C VAL A 46 -9.24 24.02 -2.12
N LEU A 47 -9.08 25.31 -2.43
CA LEU A 47 -10.18 26.28 -2.42
C LEU A 47 -11.28 25.91 -3.43
N ARG A 48 -10.91 25.41 -4.62
CA ARG A 48 -11.89 24.94 -5.62
C ARG A 48 -12.73 23.81 -5.06
N LEU A 49 -12.10 22.75 -4.54
CA LEU A 49 -12.83 21.62 -3.96
C LEU A 49 -13.67 22.05 -2.75
N TRP A 50 -13.10 22.87 -1.85
CA TRP A 50 -13.82 23.37 -0.67
C TRP A 50 -15.06 24.18 -1.05
N LYS A 51 -14.96 25.02 -2.08
CA LYS A 51 -16.12 25.76 -2.61
C LYS A 51 -17.18 24.81 -3.17
N THR A 52 -16.78 23.83 -3.98
CA THR A 52 -17.70 22.82 -4.52
C THR A 52 -18.43 22.05 -3.43
N LEU A 53 -17.72 21.57 -2.40
CA LEU A 53 -18.33 20.84 -1.29
C LEU A 53 -19.33 21.70 -0.49
N LYS A 54 -19.00 22.99 -0.28
CA LYS A 54 -19.94 23.94 0.35
C LYS A 54 -21.19 24.17 -0.49
N GLU A 55 -21.04 24.30 -1.81
CA GLU A 55 -22.16 24.47 -2.75
C GLU A 55 -23.05 23.21 -2.80
N GLN A 56 -22.47 22.04 -2.58
CA GLN A 56 -23.19 20.76 -2.43
C GLN A 56 -23.85 20.59 -1.05
N GLY A 57 -23.69 21.56 -0.13
CA GLY A 57 -24.29 21.52 1.20
C GLY A 57 -23.59 20.58 2.18
N VAL A 58 -22.35 20.14 1.90
CA VAL A 58 -21.58 19.30 2.81
C VAL A 58 -21.22 20.10 4.07
N SER A 59 -21.62 19.59 5.25
CA SER A 59 -21.29 20.18 6.55
C SER A 59 -21.37 19.12 7.66
N PRO A 60 -20.35 18.98 8.52
CA PRO A 60 -19.04 19.66 8.45
C PRO A 60 -18.18 19.14 7.28
N ILE A 61 -17.25 19.97 6.81
CA ILE A 61 -16.18 19.55 5.89
C ILE A 61 -14.92 19.39 6.73
N ALA A 62 -14.38 18.18 6.83
CA ALA A 62 -13.12 17.92 7.51
C ALA A 62 -11.94 17.98 6.53
N ALA A 63 -10.74 18.25 7.03
CA ALA A 63 -9.49 18.24 6.26
C ALA A 63 -8.49 17.22 6.80
N TYR A 64 -7.81 16.51 5.90
CA TYR A 64 -6.79 15.51 6.24
C TYR A 64 -5.59 15.59 5.30
N ASP A 65 -4.42 15.14 5.75
CA ASP A 65 -3.43 14.55 4.85
C ASP A 65 -3.51 13.01 4.87
N CYS A 66 -2.67 12.33 4.08
CA CYS A 66 -2.73 10.88 3.94
C CYS A 66 -2.58 10.14 5.28
N SER A 67 -1.63 10.54 6.12
CA SER A 67 -1.44 9.98 7.46
C SER A 67 -2.46 10.51 8.45
N GLY A 68 -2.81 11.79 8.38
CA GLY A 68 -3.75 12.45 9.28
C GLY A 68 -5.14 11.83 9.22
N LEU A 69 -5.59 11.35 8.06
CA LEU A 69 -6.84 10.59 7.96
C LEU A 69 -6.85 9.35 8.87
N ILE A 70 -5.73 8.63 8.91
CA ILE A 70 -5.56 7.42 9.74
C ILE A 70 -5.35 7.79 11.20
N MET A 71 -4.45 8.76 11.45
CA MET A 71 -4.02 9.15 12.78
C MET A 71 -5.13 9.87 13.55
N HIS A 72 -6.02 10.60 12.89
CA HIS A 72 -7.19 11.16 13.57
C HIS A 72 -7.99 10.06 14.29
N TYR A 73 -8.25 8.93 13.63
CA TYR A 73 -8.97 7.84 14.28
C TYR A 73 -8.10 7.08 15.30
N LEU A 74 -6.91 6.64 14.88
CA LEU A 74 -6.08 5.75 15.71
C LEU A 74 -5.42 6.46 16.90
N LYS A 75 -5.17 7.77 16.82
CA LYS A 75 -4.61 8.56 17.91
C LYS A 75 -5.69 9.37 18.60
N ASP A 76 -6.38 10.26 17.88
CA ASP A 76 -7.21 11.28 18.54
C ASP A 76 -8.55 10.72 19.04
N MET A 77 -9.19 9.85 18.25
CA MET A 77 -10.49 9.28 18.65
C MET A 77 -10.36 8.07 19.57
N THR A 78 -9.33 7.23 19.40
CA THR A 78 -9.22 5.94 20.12
C THR A 78 -8.05 5.85 21.08
N GLY A 79 -7.03 6.70 20.96
CA GLY A 79 -5.83 6.66 21.80
C GLY A 79 -4.98 5.39 21.64
N PHE A 80 -5.18 4.63 20.55
CA PHE A 80 -4.41 3.43 20.22
C PHE A 80 -2.93 3.78 20.02
N PHE A 81 -2.65 4.81 19.22
CA PHE A 81 -1.33 5.44 19.20
C PHE A 81 -1.26 6.62 20.17
N LYS A 82 -0.10 6.78 20.83
CA LYS A 82 0.16 7.90 21.75
C LYS A 82 0.77 9.12 21.08
N SER A 83 1.47 8.92 19.97
CA SER A 83 2.12 9.97 19.21
C SER A 83 1.63 9.95 17.77
N ASP A 84 1.70 11.11 17.13
CA ASP A 84 1.39 11.23 15.71
C ASP A 84 2.46 10.54 14.84
N MET A 85 2.08 10.09 13.63
CA MET A 85 2.95 9.35 12.73
C MET A 85 2.71 9.74 11.28
N THR A 86 3.81 9.93 10.55
CA THR A 86 3.78 10.05 9.08
C THR A 86 3.45 8.70 8.42
N ALA A 87 3.18 8.70 7.12
CA ALA A 87 3.05 7.46 6.34
C ALA A 87 4.22 6.48 6.54
N ALA A 88 5.46 7.00 6.62
CA ALA A 88 6.64 6.20 6.92
C ALA A 88 6.65 5.66 8.36
N GLY A 89 6.14 6.43 9.33
CA GLY A 89 5.97 5.98 10.71
C GLY A 89 4.96 4.83 10.81
N LEU A 90 3.79 5.01 10.20
CA LEU A 90 2.75 3.97 10.11
C LEU A 90 3.28 2.70 9.44
N CYS A 91 4.04 2.83 8.34
CA CYS A 91 4.64 1.69 7.67
C CYS A 91 5.61 0.91 8.58
N ARG A 92 6.38 1.59 9.42
CA ARG A 92 7.28 0.93 10.39
C ARG A 92 6.52 0.28 11.56
N ALA A 93 5.34 0.78 11.90
CA ALA A 93 4.49 0.19 12.93
C ALA A 93 3.74 -1.05 12.44
N CYS A 94 3.72 -1.31 11.13
CA CYS A 94 3.07 -2.48 10.53
C CYS A 94 3.98 -3.70 10.50
N ALA A 95 3.39 -4.88 10.64
CA ALA A 95 4.00 -6.09 10.12
C ALA A 95 3.89 -6.09 8.58
N PRO A 96 4.99 -6.36 7.84
CA PRO A 96 4.95 -6.39 6.38
C PRO A 96 4.13 -7.57 5.87
N ILE A 97 3.33 -7.35 4.83
CA ILE A 97 2.52 -8.39 4.18
C ILE A 97 2.70 -8.33 2.66
N SER A 98 2.34 -9.42 1.96
CA SER A 98 2.24 -9.42 0.50
C SER A 98 0.89 -8.85 0.06
N ARG A 99 0.78 -8.45 -1.22
CA ARG A 99 -0.49 -8.00 -1.81
C ARG A 99 -1.57 -9.08 -1.76
N GLY A 100 -1.19 -10.34 -1.97
CA GLY A 100 -2.12 -11.48 -1.92
C GLY A 100 -2.67 -11.75 -0.52
N ALA A 101 -1.93 -11.36 0.52
CA ALA A 101 -2.34 -11.51 1.91
C ALA A 101 -3.22 -10.35 2.43
N LEU A 102 -3.61 -9.40 1.57
CA LEU A 102 -4.40 -8.23 1.95
C LEU A 102 -5.75 -8.61 2.55
N GLN A 103 -6.04 -8.02 3.71
CA GLN A 103 -7.29 -8.14 4.44
C GLN A 103 -7.77 -6.75 4.87
N ARG A 104 -9.07 -6.60 5.09
CA ARG A 104 -9.63 -5.28 5.40
C ARG A 104 -8.91 -4.64 6.60
N GLY A 105 -8.65 -3.34 6.51
CA GLY A 105 -7.90 -2.60 7.53
C GLY A 105 -6.39 -2.60 7.33
N ASP A 106 -5.86 -3.36 6.39
CA ASP A 106 -4.44 -3.29 6.04
C ASP A 106 -4.10 -1.95 5.41
N LEU A 107 -2.90 -1.46 5.71
CA LEU A 107 -2.38 -0.22 5.18
C LEU A 107 -1.66 -0.49 3.87
N LEU A 108 -1.94 0.38 2.90
CA LEU A 108 -1.35 0.40 1.57
C LEU A 108 -0.42 1.60 1.50
N PHE A 109 0.77 1.43 0.97
CA PHE A 109 1.80 2.46 0.97
C PHE A 109 2.34 2.70 -0.44
N ARG A 110 2.74 3.95 -0.67
CA ARG A 110 3.55 4.33 -1.83
C ARG A 110 4.96 4.62 -1.36
N ASP A 111 5.89 3.81 -1.85
CA ASP A 111 7.32 3.91 -1.61
C ASP A 111 8.02 4.25 -2.93
N ASN A 112 8.90 5.26 -2.92
CA ASN A 112 9.68 5.62 -4.09
C ASN A 112 11.11 5.06 -4.07
N GLY A 113 11.36 4.09 -3.17
CA GLY A 113 12.68 3.48 -2.95
C GLY A 113 13.56 4.26 -1.97
N THR A 114 13.24 5.54 -1.72
CA THR A 114 13.93 6.37 -0.72
C THR A 114 13.07 6.57 0.53
N LYS A 115 11.75 6.74 0.34
CA LYS A 115 10.79 6.92 1.43
C LYS A 115 9.39 6.48 1.05
N VAL A 116 8.70 5.95 2.05
CA VAL A 116 7.24 5.88 2.08
C VAL A 116 6.71 7.30 2.24
N HIS A 117 5.92 7.75 1.27
CA HIS A 117 5.45 9.14 1.19
C HIS A 117 3.92 9.26 1.14
N HIS A 118 3.20 8.14 1.07
CA HIS A 118 1.74 8.13 1.06
C HIS A 118 1.20 6.86 1.67
N VAL A 119 -0.01 6.92 2.21
CA VAL A 119 -0.71 5.80 2.83
C VAL A 119 -2.21 5.84 2.52
N GLY A 120 -2.81 4.66 2.37
CA GLY A 120 -4.24 4.43 2.30
C GLY A 120 -4.62 3.16 3.07
N ILE A 121 -5.90 2.82 3.10
CA ILE A 121 -6.44 1.69 3.85
C ILE A 121 -7.24 0.80 2.91
N TYR A 122 -6.95 -0.50 2.93
CA TYR A 122 -7.69 -1.50 2.19
C TYR A 122 -9.05 -1.77 2.84
N MET A 123 -10.13 -1.65 2.05
CA MET A 123 -11.51 -1.78 2.56
C MET A 123 -12.03 -3.23 2.56
N GLY A 124 -11.28 -4.17 1.97
CA GLY A 124 -11.64 -5.59 1.92
C GLY A 124 -12.36 -6.05 0.66
N ASP A 125 -12.71 -5.13 -0.25
CA ASP A 125 -13.49 -5.41 -1.46
C ASP A 125 -12.77 -4.99 -2.75
N GLY A 126 -11.44 -5.10 -2.78
CA GLY A 126 -10.64 -4.64 -3.92
C GLY A 126 -10.51 -3.11 -4.03
N THR A 127 -10.96 -2.36 -3.03
CA THR A 127 -10.86 -0.90 -2.98
C THR A 127 -10.05 -0.39 -1.80
N ALA A 128 -9.52 0.83 -1.95
CA ALA A 128 -8.81 1.56 -0.91
C ALA A 128 -9.45 2.92 -0.64
N VAL A 129 -9.44 3.34 0.63
CA VAL A 129 -9.68 4.73 1.03
C VAL A 129 -8.35 5.44 1.24
N GLU A 130 -8.23 6.65 0.72
CA GLU A 130 -7.06 7.52 0.89
C GLU A 130 -7.48 8.99 0.87
N ALA A 131 -6.71 9.84 1.56
CA ALA A 131 -6.70 11.26 1.25
C ALA A 131 -5.79 11.45 0.02
N GLU A 132 -6.37 11.39 -1.18
CA GLU A 132 -5.62 11.27 -2.45
C GLU A 132 -4.82 12.53 -2.78
N GLY A 133 -5.43 13.70 -2.61
CA GLY A 133 -4.80 14.96 -2.98
C GLY A 133 -5.79 16.11 -3.09
N ARG A 134 -5.26 17.31 -3.33
CA ARG A 134 -5.97 18.60 -3.17
C ARG A 134 -7.20 18.78 -4.05
N ASP A 135 -7.21 18.15 -5.23
CA ASP A 135 -8.33 18.27 -6.18
C ASP A 135 -9.47 17.28 -5.89
N VAL A 136 -9.22 16.25 -5.06
CA VAL A 136 -10.16 15.13 -4.84
C VAL A 136 -10.58 15.02 -3.38
N GLY A 137 -9.65 15.26 -2.45
CA GLY A 137 -9.86 15.05 -1.03
C GLY A 137 -9.75 13.59 -0.63
N VAL A 138 -10.64 13.14 0.25
CA VAL A 138 -10.74 11.73 0.63
C VAL A 138 -11.61 10.97 -0.36
N THR A 139 -11.09 9.88 -0.91
CA THR A 139 -11.77 9.08 -1.94
C THR A 139 -11.72 7.60 -1.61
N ARG A 140 -12.56 6.82 -2.31
CA ARG A 140 -12.53 5.37 -2.33
C ARG A 140 -12.43 4.89 -3.77
N ARG A 141 -11.39 4.12 -4.10
CA ARG A 141 -11.15 3.67 -5.48
C ARG A 141 -10.63 2.23 -5.52
N ALA A 142 -10.77 1.57 -6.67
CA ALA A 142 -10.13 0.29 -6.91
C ALA A 142 -8.61 0.38 -6.70
N LEU A 143 -7.98 -0.70 -6.20
CA LEU A 143 -6.53 -0.73 -5.95
C LEU A 143 -5.68 -0.34 -7.17
N ASP A 144 -6.18 -0.64 -8.37
CA ASP A 144 -5.46 -0.43 -9.63
C ASP A 144 -5.86 0.84 -10.38
N ALA A 145 -6.72 1.69 -9.79
CA ALA A 145 -7.21 2.91 -10.42
C ALA A 145 -6.08 3.90 -10.78
N GLY A 146 -5.00 3.91 -9.99
CA GLY A 146 -3.78 4.69 -10.26
C GLY A 146 -2.71 3.95 -11.06
N GLY A 147 -3.02 2.76 -11.58
CA GLY A 147 -2.08 1.82 -12.19
C GLY A 147 -1.62 0.71 -11.22
N ALA A 148 -1.10 -0.39 -11.77
CA ALA A 148 -0.74 -1.59 -11.01
C ALA A 148 0.32 -1.34 -9.91
N GLU A 149 1.23 -0.39 -10.14
CA GLU A 149 2.31 -0.03 -9.21
C GLU A 149 1.94 1.12 -8.28
N TYR A 150 0.70 1.61 -8.33
CA TYR A 150 0.26 2.74 -7.50
C TYR A 150 0.45 2.43 -6.01
N TRP A 151 0.02 1.24 -5.58
CA TRP A 151 0.34 0.68 -4.26
C TRP A 151 1.45 -0.35 -4.43
N ASN A 152 2.58 -0.15 -3.77
CA ASN A 152 3.76 -0.99 -3.95
C ASN A 152 4.35 -1.52 -2.63
N ARG A 153 3.72 -1.21 -1.50
CA ARG A 153 4.08 -1.73 -0.19
C ARG A 153 2.83 -1.88 0.68
N TYR A 154 2.81 -2.90 1.53
CA TYR A 154 1.63 -3.32 2.27
C TYR A 154 2.01 -3.67 3.71
N GLY A 155 1.14 -3.34 4.66
CA GLY A 155 1.41 -3.62 6.07
C GLY A 155 0.13 -3.79 6.87
N ARG A 156 0.19 -4.68 7.87
CA ARG A 156 -0.89 -4.92 8.81
C ARG A 156 -0.56 -4.33 10.17
N LEU A 157 -1.44 -3.47 10.67
CA LEU A 157 -1.39 -3.02 12.06
C LEU A 157 -2.02 -4.09 12.97
N PRO A 158 -1.50 -4.27 14.20
CA PRO A 158 -2.07 -5.19 15.18
C PRO A 158 -3.31 -4.58 15.86
N LEU A 159 -4.30 -4.16 15.08
CA LEU A 159 -5.53 -3.56 15.61
C LEU A 159 -6.37 -4.63 16.32
N PRO A 160 -6.96 -4.34 17.49
CA PRO A 160 -7.98 -5.20 18.10
C PRO A 160 -9.10 -5.59 17.13
N GLY A 161 -9.23 -6.89 16.89
CA GLY A 161 -10.18 -7.49 15.95
C GLY A 161 -9.68 -7.59 14.50
N ALA A 162 -8.45 -7.14 14.22
CA ALA A 162 -7.78 -7.48 12.98
C ALA A 162 -7.13 -8.88 13.10
N PRO A 163 -7.14 -9.68 12.02
CA PRO A 163 -6.41 -10.93 11.97
C PRO A 163 -4.91 -10.68 12.15
N ALA A 164 -4.18 -11.66 12.69
CA ALA A 164 -2.73 -11.54 12.78
C ALA A 164 -2.12 -11.36 11.38
N ALA A 165 -1.02 -10.63 11.27
CA ALA A 165 -0.24 -10.64 10.05
C ALA A 165 0.30 -12.06 9.84
N GLU A 166 0.16 -12.60 8.62
CA GLU A 166 0.88 -13.82 8.28
C GLU A 166 2.38 -13.57 8.45
N ALA A 167 3.09 -14.56 9.00
CA ALA A 167 4.53 -14.46 9.12
C ALA A 167 5.14 -14.23 7.72
N PRO A 168 6.08 -13.28 7.57
CA PRO A 168 6.73 -13.07 6.29
C PRO A 168 7.35 -14.38 5.81
N LYS A 169 7.04 -14.76 4.57
CA LYS A 169 7.60 -15.98 3.99
C LYS A 169 9.09 -15.78 3.77
N GLU A 170 9.91 -16.62 4.40
CA GLU A 170 11.36 -16.51 4.29
C GLU A 170 11.83 -16.90 2.88
N ALA A 171 12.55 -15.98 2.25
CA ALA A 171 13.20 -16.25 0.98
C ALA A 171 14.34 -17.26 1.16
N TYR A 172 14.54 -18.11 0.17
CA TYR A 172 15.62 -19.09 0.14
C TYR A 172 16.35 -19.09 -1.21
N PHE A 173 17.64 -19.39 -1.17
CA PHE A 173 18.43 -19.60 -2.39
C PHE A 173 17.97 -20.89 -3.08
N ALA A 174 17.78 -20.79 -4.39
CA ALA A 174 17.33 -21.89 -5.22
C ALA A 174 18.05 -21.89 -6.57
N VAL A 175 17.91 -22.99 -7.31
CA VAL A 175 18.40 -23.15 -8.67
C VAL A 175 17.28 -23.62 -9.57
N CYS A 176 17.28 -23.14 -10.82
CA CYS A 176 16.38 -23.65 -11.83
C CYS A 176 16.80 -25.06 -12.25
N SER A 177 15.87 -26.01 -12.21
CA SER A 177 16.11 -27.41 -12.60
C SER A 177 15.58 -27.77 -13.99
N GLY A 178 14.68 -26.95 -14.55
CA GLY A 178 14.16 -27.09 -15.91
C GLY A 178 15.15 -26.58 -16.96
N GLY A 179 15.08 -27.10 -18.19
CA GLY A 179 16.00 -26.70 -19.27
C GLY A 179 15.88 -25.22 -19.64
N SER A 180 14.69 -24.80 -20.07
CA SER A 180 14.31 -23.40 -20.28
C SER A 180 12.92 -23.19 -19.68
N VAL A 181 12.83 -22.30 -18.69
CA VAL A 181 11.60 -22.05 -17.94
C VAL A 181 11.26 -20.57 -18.04
N TYR A 182 10.01 -20.26 -18.38
CA TYR A 182 9.58 -18.87 -18.44
C TYR A 182 9.43 -18.27 -17.05
N LEU A 183 10.02 -17.09 -16.87
CA LEU A 183 9.71 -16.19 -15.76
C LEU A 183 8.45 -15.41 -16.13
N ARG A 184 7.45 -15.40 -15.25
CA ARG A 184 6.12 -14.86 -15.58
C ARG A 184 5.66 -13.72 -14.68
N ARG A 185 4.75 -12.89 -15.17
CA ARG A 185 4.18 -11.76 -14.40
C ARG A 185 3.29 -12.23 -13.25
N GLY A 186 2.68 -13.42 -13.33
CA GLY A 186 1.83 -13.96 -12.28
C GLY A 186 1.90 -15.49 -12.18
N PRO A 187 1.28 -16.09 -11.16
CA PRO A 187 1.24 -17.53 -10.95
C PRO A 187 0.25 -18.19 -11.94
N GLY A 188 0.72 -18.52 -13.15
CA GLY A 188 -0.10 -19.19 -14.15
C GLY A 188 0.57 -19.32 -15.51
N ALA A 189 0.29 -20.40 -16.25
CA ALA A 189 0.91 -20.68 -17.54
C ALA A 189 0.50 -19.71 -18.67
N GLU A 190 -0.61 -18.99 -18.49
CA GLU A 190 -1.13 -18.01 -19.46
C GLU A 190 -0.64 -16.58 -19.17
N THR A 191 0.00 -16.36 -18.02
CA THR A 191 0.43 -15.01 -17.65
C THR A 191 1.64 -14.55 -18.48
N GLN A 192 1.74 -13.22 -18.67
CA GLN A 192 2.77 -12.60 -19.49
C GLN A 192 4.18 -13.11 -19.16
N LYS A 193 4.94 -13.47 -20.20
CA LYS A 193 6.35 -13.87 -20.07
C LYS A 193 7.21 -12.61 -19.87
N LEU A 194 7.96 -12.59 -18.77
CA LEU A 194 8.91 -11.53 -18.44
C LEU A 194 10.34 -11.88 -18.90
N GLY A 195 10.64 -13.18 -19.01
CA GLY A 195 11.98 -13.65 -19.36
C GLY A 195 12.07 -15.17 -19.40
N THR A 196 13.28 -15.68 -19.52
CA THR A 196 13.58 -17.12 -19.50
C THR A 196 14.73 -17.38 -18.53
N VAL A 197 14.57 -18.41 -17.72
CA VAL A 197 15.55 -18.91 -16.74
C VAL A 197 15.96 -20.31 -17.18
N HIS A 198 17.26 -20.59 -17.18
CA HIS A 198 17.83 -21.84 -17.67
C HIS A 198 18.28 -22.73 -16.52
N ARG A 199 18.46 -24.02 -16.81
CA ARG A 199 18.97 -24.98 -15.82
C ARG A 199 20.27 -24.49 -15.19
N GLY A 200 20.33 -24.52 -13.86
CA GLY A 200 21.49 -24.11 -13.08
C GLY A 200 21.51 -22.62 -12.71
N ASP A 201 20.67 -21.80 -13.32
CA ASP A 201 20.56 -20.38 -12.95
C ASP A 201 20.12 -20.25 -11.48
N LYS A 202 20.82 -19.39 -10.75
CA LYS A 202 20.54 -19.09 -9.34
C LYS A 202 19.34 -18.18 -9.21
N LEU A 203 18.56 -18.44 -8.17
CA LEU A 203 17.30 -17.79 -7.86
C LEU A 203 17.27 -17.41 -6.38
N LEU A 204 16.62 -16.30 -6.06
CA LEU A 204 16.08 -16.08 -4.73
C LEU A 204 14.57 -16.35 -4.82
N ALA A 205 14.06 -17.32 -4.06
CA ALA A 205 12.69 -17.80 -4.17
C ALA A 205 11.93 -17.64 -2.85
N LEU A 206 10.64 -17.33 -2.95
CA LEU A 206 9.69 -17.51 -1.85
C LEU A 206 9.09 -18.92 -1.87
N PRO A 207 8.60 -19.45 -0.73
CA PRO A 207 7.84 -20.69 -0.66
C PRO A 207 6.68 -20.69 -1.67
N ALA A 208 6.39 -21.84 -2.24
CA ALA A 208 5.36 -21.96 -3.26
C ALA A 208 3.97 -21.68 -2.69
N GLU A 209 3.14 -21.04 -3.50
CA GLU A 209 1.69 -20.89 -3.32
C GLU A 209 1.02 -21.46 -4.57
N ASP A 210 0.09 -22.40 -4.39
CA ASP A 210 -0.63 -23.06 -5.49
C ASP A 210 0.26 -23.58 -6.63
N GLY A 211 1.44 -24.11 -6.26
CA GLY A 211 2.41 -24.67 -7.20
C GLY A 211 3.29 -23.65 -7.94
N TRP A 212 3.30 -22.38 -7.50
CA TRP A 212 4.14 -21.32 -8.07
C TRP A 212 4.99 -20.66 -7.00
N CYS A 213 6.29 -20.50 -7.28
CA CYS A 213 7.19 -19.69 -6.47
C CYS A 213 7.32 -18.30 -7.10
N GLU A 214 7.21 -17.26 -6.29
CA GLU A 214 7.76 -15.96 -6.65
C GLU A 214 9.29 -16.01 -6.55
N VAL A 215 9.98 -15.56 -7.60
CA VAL A 215 11.44 -15.62 -7.71
C VAL A 215 12.02 -14.31 -8.23
N ALA A 216 13.21 -13.98 -7.74
CA ALA A 216 14.11 -13.04 -8.39
C ALA A 216 15.19 -13.81 -9.14
N ALA A 217 15.32 -13.56 -10.44
CA ALA A 217 16.26 -14.23 -11.32
C ALA A 217 17.11 -13.21 -12.08
N MET A 218 18.38 -13.54 -12.33
CA MET A 218 19.22 -12.75 -13.23
C MET A 218 18.72 -12.91 -14.66
N GLN A 219 18.56 -11.80 -15.37
CA GLN A 219 18.20 -11.73 -16.78
C GLN A 219 19.25 -10.87 -17.51
N LYS A 220 19.20 -10.86 -18.85
CA LYS A 220 20.16 -10.12 -19.69
C LYS A 220 20.30 -8.63 -19.32
N ASN A 221 19.21 -8.02 -18.85
CA ASN A 221 19.14 -6.59 -18.52
C ASN A 221 19.08 -6.31 -17.01
N GLY A 222 19.53 -7.25 -16.17
CA GLY A 222 19.50 -7.14 -14.71
C GLY A 222 18.56 -8.15 -14.05
N ILE A 223 18.21 -7.91 -12.79
CA ILE A 223 17.36 -8.81 -12.01
C ILE A 223 15.89 -8.57 -12.38
N ALA A 224 15.18 -9.64 -12.75
CA ALA A 224 13.74 -9.62 -12.93
C ALA A 224 13.05 -10.40 -11.81
N ARG A 225 11.99 -9.82 -11.26
CA ARG A 225 11.09 -10.47 -10.31
C ARG A 225 9.87 -11.01 -11.06
N GLY A 226 9.51 -12.25 -10.82
CA GLY A 226 8.36 -12.90 -11.45
C GLY A 226 8.05 -14.25 -10.81
N TYR A 227 7.26 -15.07 -11.49
CA TYR A 227 6.79 -16.35 -11.00
C TYR A 227 7.32 -17.50 -11.85
N MET A 228 7.71 -18.59 -11.20
CA MET A 228 8.12 -19.86 -11.81
C MET A 228 7.35 -21.02 -11.17
N ALA A 229 7.01 -22.04 -11.96
CA ALA A 229 6.36 -23.23 -11.40
C ALA A 229 7.30 -23.93 -10.40
N GLU A 230 6.77 -24.28 -9.23
CA GLU A 230 7.49 -24.86 -8.09
C GLU A 230 8.39 -26.02 -8.50
N ARG A 231 7.87 -26.92 -9.35
CA ARG A 231 8.61 -28.11 -9.82
C ARG A 231 9.97 -27.80 -10.47
N TYR A 232 10.20 -26.56 -10.89
CA TYR A 232 11.47 -26.13 -11.48
C TYR A 232 12.38 -25.36 -10.51
N VAL A 233 11.90 -24.99 -9.32
CA VAL A 233 12.65 -24.22 -8.32
C VAL A 233 13.14 -25.17 -7.23
N LYS A 234 14.43 -25.53 -7.29
CA LYS A 234 15.03 -26.42 -6.28
C LYS A 234 15.86 -25.64 -5.28
N ARG A 235 15.59 -25.79 -3.98
CA ARG A 235 16.38 -25.18 -2.91
C ARG A 235 17.85 -25.56 -3.05
N GLU A 236 18.75 -24.58 -2.98
CA GLU A 236 20.20 -24.80 -2.98
C GLU A 236 20.57 -25.35 -1.61
N THR A 237 20.91 -26.63 -1.54
CA THR A 237 21.54 -27.20 -0.35
C THR A 237 23.00 -26.77 -0.33
N MET A 238 23.36 -25.91 0.62
CA MET A 238 24.77 -25.62 0.91
C MET A 238 25.44 -26.95 1.26
N LYS A 239 26.33 -27.43 0.40
CA LYS A 239 27.30 -28.44 0.83
C LYS A 239 28.20 -27.75 1.84
N ASN A 240 28.13 -28.16 3.10
CA ASN A 240 29.16 -27.82 4.06
C ASN A 240 30.49 -28.32 3.47
N GLY A 241 31.36 -27.40 3.08
CA GLY A 241 32.69 -27.73 2.60
C GLY A 241 33.51 -28.28 3.75
N GLU A 242 34.07 -29.47 3.55
CA GLU A 242 35.25 -29.98 4.26
C GLU A 242 36.48 -29.13 3.96
#